data_AF-A0A6G2Q9T3-F1
#
_entry.id   AF-A0A6G2Q9T3-F1
#
_cell.length_a   1.000
_cell.length_b   1.000
_cell.length_c   1.000
_cell.angle_alpha   90.00
_cell.angle_beta   90.00
_cell.angle_gamma   90.00
#
_symmetry.space_group_name_H-M   'P 1'
#
loop_
_entity.id
_entity.type
_entity.pdbx_description
1 polymer ?
#
loop_
_entity_poly.entity_id
_entity_poly.type
_entity_poly.pdbx_seq_one_letter_code
_entity_poly.pdbx_strand_id
1 'polypeptide(L)'
;MSDAVAPPQPVLEPAAAEFAAATAKPPFLFDLPPAEGRKAVDDVQSGDIGKPAVDEEWITVSGGPTGSVRARIVRPAGASGSLPVILYLHGAG
;
A
#
# COMPACT_ATOMS: atom_id res chain seq x y z
N MET A 1 -40.04 12.04 16.82
CA MET A 1 -39.07 12.53 15.83
C MET A 1 -37.83 11.65 15.90
N SER A 2 -37.80 10.52 15.19
CA SER A 2 -36.55 9.77 14.99
C SER A 2 -36.66 8.95 13.71
N ASP A 3 -36.93 9.63 12.60
CA ASP A 3 -36.80 9.06 11.25
C ASP A 3 -35.33 9.17 10.82
N ALA A 4 -34.44 8.49 11.54
CA ALA A 4 -33.09 8.31 11.04
C ALA A 4 -33.16 7.31 9.89
N VAL A 5 -33.10 7.81 8.65
CA VAL A 5 -32.99 6.98 7.45
C VAL A 5 -31.71 6.15 7.58
N ALA A 6 -31.86 4.81 7.52
CA ALA A 6 -30.71 3.92 7.52
C ALA A 6 -29.77 4.28 6.36
N PRO A 7 -28.44 4.31 6.58
CA PRO A 7 -27.51 4.65 5.52
C PRO A 7 -27.64 3.64 4.36
N PRO A 8 -27.54 4.08 3.10
CA PRO A 8 -27.58 3.17 1.97
C PRO A 8 -26.45 2.14 2.11
N GLN A 9 -26.78 0.87 1.87
CA GLN A 9 -25.78 -0.20 1.86
C GLN A 9 -24.83 0.02 0.66
N PRO A 10 -23.52 0.17 0.88
CA PRO A 10 -22.57 0.32 -0.21
C PRO A 10 -22.61 -0.91 -1.13
N VAL A 11 -22.74 -0.69 -2.44
CA VAL A 11 -22.59 -1.75 -3.44
C VAL A 11 -21.12 -1.80 -3.84
N LEU A 12 -20.45 -2.89 -3.46
CA LEU A 12 -19.07 -3.16 -3.85
C LEU A 12 -19.04 -3.93 -5.17
N GLU A 13 -18.02 -3.69 -5.99
CA GLU A 13 -17.73 -4.59 -7.11
C GLU A 13 -17.33 -5.98 -6.57
N PRO A 14 -17.53 -7.06 -7.34
CA PRO A 14 -17.39 -8.43 -6.83
C PRO A 14 -16.08 -8.74 -6.09
N ALA A 15 -14.92 -8.31 -6.59
CA ALA A 15 -13.63 -8.59 -5.97
C ALA A 15 -13.45 -7.82 -4.65
N ALA A 16 -13.85 -6.55 -4.59
CA ALA A 16 -13.89 -5.76 -3.37
C ALA A 16 -14.86 -6.35 -2.33
N ALA A 17 -16.01 -6.85 -2.75
CA ALA A 17 -16.97 -7.52 -1.86
C ALA A 17 -16.39 -8.79 -1.25
N GLU A 18 -15.72 -9.62 -2.07
CA GLU A 18 -15.05 -10.84 -1.62
C GLU A 18 -13.91 -10.51 -0.65
N PHE A 19 -13.08 -9.53 -0.97
CA PHE A 19 -12.00 -9.09 -0.09
C PHE A 19 -12.51 -8.55 1.26
N ALA A 20 -13.55 -7.73 1.24
CA ALA A 20 -14.18 -7.22 2.45
C ALA A 20 -14.75 -8.37 3.30
N ALA A 21 -15.42 -9.35 2.68
CA ALA A 21 -15.95 -10.52 3.38
C ALA A 21 -14.84 -11.40 3.97
N ALA A 22 -13.73 -11.61 3.22
CA ALA A 22 -12.58 -12.39 3.66
C ALA A 22 -11.87 -11.77 4.88
N THR A 23 -11.93 -10.44 5.02
CA THR A 23 -11.29 -9.67 6.10
C THR A 23 -12.27 -9.20 7.19
N ALA A 24 -13.54 -9.63 7.14
CA ALA A 24 -14.61 -9.19 8.05
C ALA A 24 -14.60 -9.85 9.45
N LYS A 25 -13.59 -10.66 9.78
CA LYS A 25 -13.51 -11.40 11.04
C LYS A 25 -12.27 -10.99 11.83
N PRO A 26 -12.39 -10.84 13.17
CA PRO A 26 -11.25 -10.51 14.01
C PRO A 26 -10.22 -11.64 14.07
N PRO A 27 -8.95 -11.34 14.43
CA PRO A 27 -8.45 -10.00 14.75
C PRO A 27 -8.36 -9.09 13.51
N PHE A 28 -8.76 -7.82 13.65
CA PHE A 28 -8.60 -6.84 12.59
C PHE A 28 -7.17 -6.32 12.56
N LEU A 29 -6.75 -5.72 11.44
CA LEU A 29 -5.37 -5.25 11.27
C LEU A 29 -4.92 -4.29 12.40
N PHE A 30 -5.83 -3.43 12.88
CA PHE A 30 -5.55 -2.49 13.98
C PHE A 30 -5.57 -3.14 15.37
N ASP A 31 -6.06 -4.38 15.50
CA ASP A 31 -6.00 -5.15 16.75
C ASP A 31 -4.64 -5.86 16.90
N LEU A 32 -3.87 -5.98 15.81
CA LEU A 32 -2.59 -6.69 15.80
C LEU A 32 -1.43 -5.83 16.30
N PRO A 33 -0.46 -6.41 17.02
CA PRO A 33 0.83 -5.76 17.26
C PRO A 33 1.51 -5.34 15.95
N PRO A 34 2.29 -4.24 15.90
CA PRO A 34 2.83 -3.71 14.65
C PRO A 34 3.65 -4.70 13.81
N ALA A 35 4.36 -5.64 14.43
CA ALA A 35 5.12 -6.66 13.71
C ALA A 35 4.20 -7.65 12.97
N GLU A 36 3.10 -8.06 13.62
CA GLU A 36 2.11 -8.96 13.06
C GLU A 36 1.27 -8.26 11.99
N GLY A 37 0.88 -7.00 12.22
CA GLY A 37 0.19 -6.19 11.22
C GLY A 37 1.02 -5.99 9.94
N ARG A 38 2.33 -5.70 10.06
CA ARG A 38 3.24 -5.65 8.91
C ARG A 38 3.27 -6.96 8.14
N LYS A 39 3.40 -8.08 8.85
CA LYS A 39 3.38 -9.41 8.23
C LYS A 39 2.06 -9.67 7.49
N ALA A 40 0.93 -9.32 8.07
CA ALA A 40 -0.38 -9.51 7.44
C ALA A 40 -0.52 -8.72 6.13
N VAL A 41 -0.06 -7.47 6.10
CA VAL A 41 -0.04 -6.64 4.89
C VAL A 41 0.96 -7.16 3.86
N ASP A 42 2.15 -7.62 4.29
CA ASP A 42 3.12 -8.22 3.38
C ASP A 42 2.57 -9.49 2.73
N ASP A 43 1.94 -10.37 3.50
CA ASP A 43 1.40 -11.64 3.02
C ASP A 43 0.28 -11.43 1.98
N VAL A 44 -0.66 -10.50 2.22
CA VAL A 44 -1.75 -10.23 1.26
C VAL A 44 -1.27 -9.62 -0.05
N GLN A 45 -0.13 -8.92 -0.03
CA GLN A 45 0.49 -8.29 -1.20
C GLN A 45 1.53 -9.19 -1.90
N SER A 46 1.75 -10.41 -1.41
CA SER A 46 2.78 -11.34 -1.92
C SER A 46 2.31 -12.22 -3.08
N GLY A 47 1.06 -12.06 -3.53
CA GLY A 47 0.52 -12.77 -4.69
C GLY A 47 1.26 -12.45 -5.99
N ASP A 48 1.24 -13.39 -6.93
CA ASP A 48 1.78 -13.16 -8.27
C ASP A 48 0.88 -12.21 -9.06
N ILE A 49 1.48 -11.15 -9.59
CA ILE A 49 0.79 -10.12 -10.37
C ILE A 49 1.69 -9.67 -11.52
N GLY A 50 1.08 -9.27 -12.63
CA GLY A 50 1.82 -8.59 -13.70
C GLY A 50 2.44 -7.29 -13.18
N LYS A 51 3.75 -7.18 -13.24
CA LYS A 51 4.50 -5.97 -12.88
C LYS A 51 5.16 -5.38 -14.14
N PRO A 52 5.04 -4.07 -14.41
CA PRO A 52 5.79 -3.43 -15.48
C PRO A 52 7.30 -3.66 -15.32
N ALA A 53 8.01 -3.79 -16.43
CA ALA A 53 9.47 -3.86 -16.39
C ALA A 53 10.05 -2.51 -15.93
N VAL A 54 10.86 -2.55 -14.89
CA VAL A 54 11.51 -1.37 -14.30
C VAL A 54 12.99 -1.64 -14.05
N ASP A 55 13.80 -0.59 -14.18
CA ASP A 55 15.12 -0.54 -13.56
C ASP A 55 14.96 0.09 -12.18
N GLU A 56 15.57 -0.50 -11.17
CA GLU A 56 15.44 -0.04 -9.80
C GLU A 56 16.73 -0.13 -9.01
N GLU A 57 16.89 0.80 -8.08
CA GLU A 57 18.01 0.82 -7.15
C GLU A 57 17.60 1.44 -5.82
N TRP A 58 18.28 1.01 -4.77
CA TRP A 58 18.13 1.63 -3.46
C TRP A 58 19.31 2.54 -3.17
N ILE A 59 19.01 3.81 -2.91
CA ILE A 59 19.99 4.83 -2.52
C ILE A 59 19.80 5.24 -1.06
N THR A 60 20.81 5.94 -0.54
CA THR A 60 20.73 6.62 0.76
C THR A 60 20.87 8.11 0.52
N VAL A 61 19.87 8.87 0.93
CA VAL A 61 19.85 10.33 0.84
C VAL A 61 20.25 10.89 2.20
N SER A 62 21.32 11.70 2.24
CA SER A 62 21.79 12.35 3.46
C SER A 62 20.85 13.49 3.88
N GLY A 63 20.61 13.63 5.19
CA GLY A 63 19.78 14.70 5.76
C GLY A 63 18.54 14.19 6.51
N GLY A 64 17.64 15.10 6.84
CA GLY A 64 16.47 14.83 7.67
C GLY A 64 16.78 14.74 9.17
N PRO A 65 15.74 14.64 10.02
CA PRO A 65 15.89 14.68 11.48
C PRO A 65 16.69 13.50 12.06
N THR A 66 16.84 12.42 11.29
CA THR A 66 17.61 11.21 11.66
C THR A 66 18.94 11.08 10.90
N GLY A 67 19.34 12.10 10.11
CA GLY A 67 20.63 12.16 9.41
C GLY A 67 20.70 11.46 8.06
N SER A 68 19.83 10.47 7.79
CA SER A 68 19.67 9.91 6.44
C SER A 68 18.30 9.24 6.24
N VAL A 69 17.91 9.07 4.97
CA VAL A 69 16.70 8.38 4.54
C VAL A 69 17.03 7.41 3.41
N ARG A 70 16.49 6.20 3.48
CA ARG A 70 16.56 5.21 2.38
C ARG A 70 15.47 5.52 1.36
N ALA A 71 15.84 5.57 0.07
CA ALA A 71 14.90 5.79 -1.02
C ALA A 71 15.12 4.76 -2.12
N ARG A 72 14.04 4.34 -2.77
CA ARG A 72 14.08 3.47 -3.95
C ARG A 72 13.80 4.31 -5.18
N ILE A 73 14.73 4.31 -6.12
CA ILE A 73 14.52 4.87 -7.45
C ILE A 73 13.91 3.75 -8.28
N VAL A 74 12.79 4.04 -8.95
CA VAL A 74 12.12 3.14 -9.89
C VAL A 74 11.93 3.93 -11.17
N ARG A 75 12.43 3.40 -12.30
CA ARG A 75 12.30 4.03 -13.63
C ARG A 75 11.90 2.98 -14.68
N PRO A 76 11.25 3.38 -15.79
CA PRO A 76 10.96 2.44 -16.88
C PRO A 76 12.24 1.77 -17.38
N ALA A 77 12.18 0.46 -17.61
CA ALA A 77 13.36 -0.32 -18.03
C ALA A 77 13.99 0.26 -19.30
N GLY A 78 15.31 0.47 -19.27
CA GLY A 78 16.08 0.97 -20.41
C GLY A 78 15.89 2.45 -20.75
N ALA A 79 15.09 3.20 -19.99
CA ALA A 79 14.94 4.64 -20.20
C ALA A 79 16.25 5.39 -19.90
N SER A 80 16.63 6.31 -20.80
CA SER A 80 17.86 7.10 -20.72
C SER A 80 17.57 8.61 -20.70
N GLY A 81 18.51 9.39 -20.18
CA GLY A 81 18.38 10.85 -20.07
C GLY A 81 17.61 11.27 -18.82
N SER A 82 17.39 12.58 -18.68
CA SER A 82 16.62 13.14 -17.56
C SER A 82 15.13 12.88 -17.75
N LEU A 83 14.49 12.30 -16.73
CA LEU A 83 13.06 12.03 -16.69
C LEU A 83 12.36 12.97 -15.68
N PRO A 84 11.08 13.30 -15.89
CA PRO A 84 10.26 13.88 -14.83
C PRO A 84 10.16 12.91 -13.65
N VAL A 85 10.05 13.45 -12.43
CA VAL A 85 10.09 12.66 -11.19
C VAL A 85 8.79 12.79 -10.41
N ILE A 86 8.37 11.67 -9.82
CA ILE A 86 7.29 11.59 -8.84
C ILE A 86 7.91 11.21 -7.50
N LEU A 87 7.62 11.97 -6.44
CA LEU A 87 7.91 11.55 -5.08
C LEU A 87 6.73 10.71 -4.57
N TYR A 88 6.96 9.42 -4.36
CA TYR A 88 5.97 8.50 -3.81
C TYR A 88 6.26 8.21 -2.34
N LEU A 89 5.26 8.46 -1.49
CA LEU A 89 5.26 8.11 -0.08
C LEU A 89 4.19 7.04 0.12
N HIS A 90 4.59 5.86 0.58
CA HIS A 90 3.65 4.75 0.77
C HIS A 90 2.69 5.03 1.95
N GLY A 91 1.50 4.43 1.90
CA GLY A 91 0.55 4.44 3.00
C GLY A 91 0.78 3.29 3.98
N ALA A 92 -0.33 2.64 4.39
CA ALA A 92 -0.42 1.55 5.37
C ALA A 92 -0.35 1.95 6.86
N GLY A 93 -0.64 3.22 7.16
CA GLY A 93 -0.69 3.76 8.53
C GLY A 93 0.68 4.06 9.10
#